data_AF-A0A961IZG7-F1
#
_entry.id   AF-A0A961IZG7-F1
#
_cell.length_a   1.000
_cell.length_b   1.000
_cell.length_c   1.000
_cell.angle_alpha   90.00
_cell.angle_beta   90.00
_cell.angle_gamma   90.00
#
_symmetry.space_group_name_H-M   'P 1'
#
loop_
_entity.id
_entity.type
_entity.pdbx_description
1 polymer ?
#
loop_
_entity_poly.entity_id
_entity_poly.type
_entity_poly.pdbx_seq_one_letter_code
_entity_poly.pdbx_strand_id
1 'polypeptide(L)'
;PIPIADGPVELGVRVDHATQQFFWRQGDDDWHAIGPKLNAAVISDEGGRGEHGSFTGAFVGMVAFDTSGQGKEARFTSFSYDPT
;
A
#
# COMPACT_ATOMS: atom_id res chain seq x y z
N PRO A 1 -1.20 -14.80 -6.62
CA PRO A 1 -1.87 -13.61 -7.18
C PRO A 1 -3.36 -13.71 -6.89
N ILE A 2 -4.06 -12.58 -6.68
CA ILE A 2 -5.51 -12.55 -6.48
C ILE A 2 -6.14 -12.16 -7.81
N PRO A 3 -6.98 -13.01 -8.44
CA PRO A 3 -7.72 -12.62 -9.63
C PRO A 3 -8.77 -11.57 -9.26
N ILE A 4 -8.89 -10.53 -10.08
CA ILE A 4 -9.88 -9.46 -9.95
C ILE A 4 -10.68 -9.35 -11.25
N ALA A 5 -11.90 -8.83 -11.18
CA ALA A 5 -12.70 -8.55 -12.37
C ALA A 5 -12.22 -7.26 -13.06
N ASP A 6 -12.67 -7.02 -14.28
CA ASP A 6 -12.48 -5.73 -14.94
C ASP A 6 -13.17 -4.60 -14.17
N GLY A 7 -12.54 -3.43 -14.14
CA GLY A 7 -13.08 -2.21 -13.51
C GLY A 7 -12.21 -1.68 -12.37
N PRO A 8 -12.70 -0.64 -11.66
CA PRO A 8 -11.97 -0.05 -10.54
C PRO A 8 -11.73 -1.07 -9.42
N VAL A 9 -10.59 -0.95 -8.76
CA VAL A 9 -10.24 -1.69 -7.55
C VAL A 9 -9.89 -0.69 -6.47
N GLU A 10 -10.35 -0.95 -5.25
CA GLU A 10 -9.93 -0.20 -4.07
C GLU A 10 -8.87 -1.00 -3.33
N LEU A 11 -7.80 -0.31 -2.94
CA LEU A 11 -6.69 -0.87 -2.19
C LEU A 11 -6.60 -0.14 -0.85
N GLY A 12 -6.32 -0.88 0.21
CA GLY A 12 -6.23 -0.33 1.56
C GLY A 12 -5.10 -0.97 2.36
N VAL A 13 -4.60 -0.22 3.33
CA VAL A 13 -3.72 -0.74 4.37
C VAL A 13 -4.24 -0.23 5.71
N ARG A 14 -4.35 -1.12 6.69
CA ARG A 14 -4.62 -0.76 8.08
C ARG A 14 -3.34 -0.94 8.88
N VAL A 15 -2.98 0.10 9.63
CA VAL A 15 -1.80 0.11 10.49
C VAL A 15 -2.28 0.17 11.95
N ASP A 16 -1.78 -0.77 12.76
CA ASP A 16 -2.03 -0.85 14.19
C ASP A 16 -0.67 -1.03 14.89
N HIS A 17 -0.17 0.07 15.46
CA HIS A 17 1.15 0.16 16.06
C HIS A 17 2.24 -0.42 15.13
N ALA A 18 2.89 -1.52 15.52
CA ALA A 18 3.96 -2.16 14.75
C ALA A 18 3.45 -3.12 13.66
N THR A 19 2.14 -3.21 13.42
CA THR A 19 1.55 -4.15 12.47
C THR A 19 0.86 -3.43 11.32
N GLN A 20 1.03 -3.89 10.09
CA GLN A 20 0.25 -3.45 8.93
C GLN A 20 -0.36 -4.63 8.18
N GLN A 21 -1.61 -4.49 7.72
CA GLN A 21 -2.31 -5.48 6.90
C GLN A 21 -2.88 -4.81 5.65
N PHE A 22 -2.62 -5.39 4.48
CA PHE A 22 -3.16 -4.93 3.20
C PHE A 22 -4.52 -5.55 2.90
N PHE A 23 -5.35 -4.82 2.17
CA PHE A 23 -6.70 -5.21 1.78
C PHE A 23 -7.03 -4.76 0.36
N TRP A 24 -8.00 -5.42 -0.27
CA TRP A 24 -8.65 -4.96 -1.50
C TRP A 24 -10.17 -5.20 -1.45
N ARG A 25 -10.89 -4.52 -2.35
CA ARG A 25 -12.29 -4.83 -2.72
C ARG A 25 -12.62 -4.30 -4.12
N GLN A 26 -13.72 -4.76 -4.70
CA GLN A 26 -14.31 -4.21 -5.93
C GLN A 26 -15.81 -3.99 -5.73
N GLY A 27 -16.34 -2.86 -6.22
CA GLY A 27 -17.76 -2.54 -6.08
C GLY A 27 -18.21 -2.51 -4.60
N ASP A 28 -19.31 -3.20 -4.32
CA ASP A 28 -19.92 -3.28 -2.99
C ASP A 28 -19.43 -4.49 -2.16
N ASP A 29 -18.37 -5.18 -2.61
CA ASP A 29 -17.80 -6.31 -1.88
C ASP A 29 -17.16 -5.89 -0.55
N ASP A 30 -17.08 -6.85 0.37
CA ASP A 30 -16.35 -6.69 1.62
C ASP A 30 -14.83 -6.55 1.38
N TRP A 31 -14.14 -5.90 2.33
CA TRP A 31 -12.68 -5.83 2.30
C TRP A 31 -12.04 -7.19 2.55
N HIS A 32 -11.24 -7.65 1.60
CA HIS A 32 -10.49 -8.90 1.68
C HIS A 32 -9.02 -8.66 2.01
N ALA A 33 -8.48 -9.38 2.99
CA ALA A 33 -7.06 -9.28 3.35
C ALA A 33 -6.14 -9.85 2.25
N ILE A 34 -5.03 -9.17 2.02
CA ILE A 34 -3.96 -9.59 1.10
C ILE A 34 -2.75 -10.04 1.91
N GLY A 35 -2.45 -11.33 1.85
CA GLY A 35 -1.29 -11.89 2.54
C GLY A 35 -1.35 -11.75 4.07
N PRO A 36 -0.23 -12.01 4.77
CA PRO A 36 -0.17 -11.91 6.23
C PRO A 36 -0.03 -10.47 6.70
N LYS A 37 -0.26 -10.28 8.00
CA LYS A 37 0.17 -9.08 8.75
C LYS A 37 1.70 -8.93 8.65
N LEU A 38 2.17 -7.72 8.38
CA LEU A 38 3.58 -7.39 8.27
C LEU A 38 4.03 -6.49 9.41
N ASN A 39 5.31 -6.56 9.76
CA ASN A 39 5.93 -5.69 10.75
C ASN A 39 6.21 -4.30 10.15
N ALA A 40 5.47 -3.29 10.58
CA ALA A 40 5.61 -1.90 10.15
C ALA A 40 6.89 -1.24 10.67
N ALA A 41 7.53 -1.76 11.74
CA ALA A 41 8.79 -1.20 12.24
C ALA A 41 9.96 -1.37 11.25
N VAL A 42 9.84 -2.24 10.26
CA VAL A 42 10.86 -2.42 9.22
C VAL A 42 11.04 -1.16 8.35
N ILE A 43 10.02 -0.30 8.30
CA ILE A 43 10.05 0.97 7.54
C ILE A 43 10.15 2.20 8.47
N SER A 44 10.61 2.01 9.72
CA SER A 44 10.98 3.11 10.62
C SER A 44 12.42 3.56 10.37
N ASP A 45 12.82 4.64 11.05
CA ASP A 45 14.20 5.12 11.05
C ASP A 45 15.18 4.06 11.57
N GLU A 46 14.78 3.25 12.56
CA GLU A 46 15.55 2.12 13.09
C GLU A 46 15.54 0.89 12.16
N GLY A 47 14.56 0.79 11.27
CA GLY A 47 14.50 -0.22 10.21
C GLY A 47 15.37 0.11 8.99
N GLY A 48 15.76 1.39 8.83
CA GLY A 48 16.63 1.88 7.77
C GLY A 48 18.00 1.18 7.77
N ARG A 49 18.50 0.84 6.58
CA ARG A 49 19.84 0.23 6.42
C ARG A 49 20.87 1.28 6.06
N GLY A 50 22.00 1.26 6.78
CA GLY A 50 23.18 2.06 6.48
C GLY A 50 23.31 3.30 7.37
N GLU A 51 24.55 3.76 7.54
CA GLU A 51 24.85 5.01 8.23
C GLU A 51 24.15 6.17 7.47
N HIS A 52 23.41 7.02 8.19
CA HIS A 52 22.62 8.12 7.62
C HIS A 52 21.31 7.73 6.88
N GLY A 53 20.79 6.52 7.06
CA GLY A 53 19.57 6.03 6.41
C GLY A 53 18.25 6.29 7.14
N SER A 54 18.20 7.22 8.10
CA SER A 54 17.21 7.24 9.19
C SER A 54 16.64 8.64 9.47
N PHE A 55 16.19 9.35 8.43
CA PHE A 55 15.77 10.76 8.58
C PHE A 55 14.43 11.10 7.91
N THR A 56 13.68 10.12 7.41
CA THR A 56 12.41 10.37 6.72
C THR A 56 11.20 9.84 7.50
N GLY A 57 11.17 8.53 7.74
CA GLY A 57 9.97 7.83 8.19
C GLY A 57 9.09 7.29 7.07
N ALA A 58 8.04 6.58 7.48
CA ALA A 58 7.14 5.83 6.62
C ALA A 58 6.13 6.74 5.88
N PHE A 59 5.86 6.40 4.62
CA PHE A 59 4.83 7.03 3.79
C PHE A 59 3.88 5.97 3.23
N VAL A 60 2.63 6.37 3.02
CA VAL A 60 1.63 5.63 2.24
C VAL A 60 1.23 6.48 1.03
N GLY A 61 1.11 5.86 -0.14
CA GLY A 61 0.81 6.57 -1.37
C GLY A 61 0.43 5.64 -2.52
N MET A 62 0.21 6.25 -3.67
CA MET A 62 -0.17 5.58 -4.92
C MET A 62 0.98 5.70 -5.93
N VAL A 63 1.26 4.63 -6.66
CA VAL A 63 2.35 4.61 -7.65
C VAL A 63 1.92 3.85 -8.89
N ALA A 64 2.28 4.37 -10.06
CA ALA A 64 2.25 3.66 -11.33
C ALA A 64 3.69 3.38 -11.75
N PHE A 65 4.01 2.12 -12.05
CA PHE A 65 5.36 1.73 -12.47
C PHE A 65 5.29 0.87 -13.73
N ASP A 66 5.84 1.39 -14.82
CA ASP A 66 5.88 0.75 -16.13
C ASP A 66 7.33 0.59 -16.61
N THR A 67 7.84 -0.64 -16.57
CA THR A 67 9.21 -0.97 -17.01
C THR A 67 9.33 -1.14 -18.52
N SER A 68 8.22 -1.12 -19.26
CA SER A 68 8.22 -1.28 -20.72
C SER A 68 8.57 0.01 -21.46
N GLY A 69 8.53 1.16 -20.77
CA GLY A 69 8.75 2.48 -21.37
C GLY A 69 7.57 3.01 -22.17
N GLN A 70 6.42 2.34 -22.15
CA GLN A 70 5.22 2.72 -22.92
C GLN A 70 4.41 3.83 -22.25
N GLY A 71 4.76 4.22 -21.03
CA GLY A 71 4.04 5.27 -20.30
C GLY A 71 2.60 4.88 -19.97
N LYS A 72 2.36 3.60 -19.64
CA LYS A 72 1.02 3.12 -19.29
C LYS A 72 0.49 3.87 -18.07
N GLU A 73 -0.74 4.36 -18.19
CA GLU A 73 -1.40 5.15 -17.15
C GLU A 73 -2.09 4.25 -16.11
N ALA A 74 -1.99 4.61 -14.84
CA ALA A 74 -2.91 4.18 -13.79
C ALA A 74 -3.66 5.41 -13.27
N ARG A 75 -5.00 5.35 -13.28
CA ARG A 75 -5.85 6.46 -12.83
C ARG A 75 -6.36 6.18 -11.41
N PHE A 76 -5.98 7.05 -10.47
CA PHE A 76 -6.48 7.03 -9.11
C PHE A 76 -7.54 8.12 -8.94
N THR A 77 -8.77 7.73 -8.57
CA THR A 77 -9.91 8.66 -8.46
C THR A 77 -10.03 9.31 -7.08
N SER A 78 -9.46 8.69 -6.05
CA SER A 78 -9.50 9.18 -4.67
C SER A 78 -8.36 8.60 -3.83
N PHE A 79 -8.02 9.29 -2.75
CA PHE A 79 -7.15 8.81 -1.69
C PHE A 79 -7.74 9.23 -0.35
N SER A 80 -7.89 8.28 0.58
CA SER A 80 -8.39 8.54 1.93
C SER A 80 -7.31 8.14 2.94
N TYR A 81 -7.16 8.96 3.97
CA TYR A 81 -6.30 8.68 5.12
C TYR A 81 -7.11 8.96 6.39
N ASP A 82 -7.37 7.90 7.15
CA ASP A 82 -8.07 7.95 8.42
C ASP A 82 -7.08 7.60 9.55
N PRO A 83 -6.73 8.55 10.44
CA PRO A 83 -5.81 8.31 11.54
C PRO A 83 -6.47 7.70 12.78
N THR A 84 -7.78 7.41 12.74
CA THR A 84 -8.56 6.95 13.91
C THR A 84 -8.66 5.44 14.05
#